data_AF-A0A7Y7TKB6-F1
#
_entry.id   AF-A0A7Y7TKB6-F1
#
_cell.length_a   1.000
_cell.length_b   1.000
_cell.length_c   1.000
_cell.angle_alpha   90.00
_cell.angle_beta   90.00
_cell.angle_gamma   90.00
#
_symmetry.space_group_name_H-M   'P 1'
#
loop_
_entity.id
_entity.type
_entity.pdbx_description
1 polymer ?
#
loop_
_entity_poly.entity_id
_entity_poly.type
_entity_poly.pdbx_seq_one_letter_code
_entity_poly.pdbx_strand_id
1 'polypeptide(L)'
;MIPGLYYFFECPHCGYQLKKGSFASANTFGAKLYSDLKRLAPDCTEYPIISRCKNCYQIFWLMDSNLITESDDDDLWLIKNKKKVEDAEFLDVYDYFEALEMKLSNNIEDEVYLRNNILWCFNDRIRDAEVYSDSKADMIIWRQNLNRLIEILDYTNIDQRILMAELYRNLGNFEKCIALIESIEPEDYAWLKEKYINECSKKNKMVFLLY
;
A
#
# COMPACT_ATOMS: atom_id res chain seq x y z
N MET A 1 -16.32 6.08 12.50
CA MET A 1 -15.01 6.73 12.34
C MET A 1 -15.16 8.21 12.64
N ILE A 2 -14.20 8.79 13.36
CA ILE A 2 -14.16 10.20 13.75
C ILE A 2 -13.02 10.84 12.95
N PRO A 3 -13.32 11.76 12.01
CA PRO A 3 -12.30 12.54 11.31
C PRO A 3 -11.36 13.24 12.30
N GLY A 4 -10.09 13.26 11.96
CA GLY A 4 -9.06 14.00 12.68
C GLY A 4 -8.77 15.34 12.03
N LEU A 5 -7.58 15.88 12.31
CA LEU A 5 -7.09 17.11 11.72
C LEU A 5 -6.84 16.95 10.21
N TYR A 6 -6.94 18.07 9.51
CA TYR A 6 -6.40 18.23 8.17
C TYR A 6 -4.98 18.76 8.24
N TYR A 7 -4.09 18.18 7.44
CA TYR A 7 -2.70 18.57 7.31
C TYR A 7 -2.47 19.20 5.93
N PHE A 8 -1.84 20.36 5.91
CA PHE A 8 -1.56 21.11 4.69
C PHE A 8 -0.07 21.02 4.38
N PHE A 9 0.27 20.53 3.19
CA PHE A 9 1.64 20.34 2.75
C PHE A 9 1.97 21.25 1.58
N GLU A 10 3.24 21.65 1.48
CA GLU A 10 3.79 22.40 0.35
C GLU A 10 4.62 21.47 -0.54
N CYS A 11 4.39 21.50 -1.85
CA CYS A 11 5.21 20.77 -2.80
C CYS A 11 6.64 21.36 -2.80
N PRO A 12 7.68 20.57 -2.50
CA PRO A 12 9.05 21.07 -2.36
C PRO A 12 9.65 21.56 -3.70
N HIS A 13 9.01 21.25 -4.83
CA HIS A 13 9.49 21.62 -6.16
C HIS A 13 8.88 22.91 -6.70
N CYS A 14 7.63 23.24 -6.34
CA CYS A 14 6.91 24.36 -6.94
C CYS A 14 6.06 25.19 -5.98
N GLY A 15 5.99 24.85 -4.69
CA GLY A 15 5.20 25.58 -3.69
C GLY A 15 3.69 25.33 -3.76
N TYR A 16 3.23 24.43 -4.63
CA TYR A 16 1.82 24.08 -4.72
C TYR A 16 1.35 23.36 -3.45
N GLN A 17 0.17 23.71 -2.95
CA GLN A 17 -0.32 23.22 -1.66
C GLN A 17 -1.30 22.05 -1.85
N LEU A 18 -1.15 21.02 -1.02
CA LEU A 18 -2.04 19.86 -0.94
C LEU A 18 -2.58 19.71 0.47
N LYS A 19 -3.77 19.13 0.62
CA LYS A 19 -4.35 18.79 1.92
C LYS A 19 -4.50 17.28 2.08
N LYS A 20 -4.31 16.78 3.30
CA LYS A 20 -4.50 15.38 3.67
C LYS A 20 -5.33 15.32 4.95
N GLY A 21 -6.40 14.53 4.96
CA GLY A 21 -7.15 14.26 6.18
C GLY A 21 -6.40 13.33 7.14
N SER A 22 -7.02 13.05 8.28
CA SER A 22 -6.58 12.02 9.21
C SER A 22 -7.76 11.48 9.99
N PHE A 23 -7.52 10.50 10.87
CA PHE A 23 -8.51 10.01 11.81
C PHE A 23 -8.12 10.33 13.25
N ALA A 24 -9.03 10.93 13.99
CA ALA A 24 -8.94 10.98 15.45
C ALA A 24 -9.28 9.61 16.05
N SER A 25 -10.20 8.87 15.41
CA SER A 25 -10.54 7.50 15.79
C SER A 25 -11.11 6.72 14.61
N ALA A 26 -10.60 5.52 14.38
CA ALA A 26 -11.16 4.57 13.44
C ALA A 26 -11.21 3.18 14.08
N ASN A 27 -12.16 2.35 13.65
CA ASN A 27 -12.19 0.94 14.02
C ASN A 27 -12.14 0.10 12.75
N THR A 28 -11.72 -1.15 12.90
CA THR A 28 -11.61 -2.10 11.79
C THR A 28 -12.74 -3.14 11.83
N PHE A 29 -13.91 -2.77 12.37
CA PHE A 29 -15.04 -3.69 12.45
C PHE A 29 -15.53 -4.02 11.03
N GLY A 30 -15.71 -5.32 10.74
CA GLY A 30 -16.05 -5.78 9.39
C GLY A 30 -14.90 -5.66 8.37
N ALA A 31 -13.67 -5.41 8.83
CA ALA A 31 -12.52 -5.35 7.94
C ALA A 31 -12.22 -6.71 7.30
N LYS A 32 -11.92 -6.67 6.01
CA LYS A 32 -11.44 -7.81 5.23
C LYS A 32 -9.92 -7.82 5.24
N LEU A 33 -9.32 -8.97 5.56
CA LEU A 33 -7.87 -9.16 5.42
C LEU A 33 -7.61 -10.02 4.18
N TYR A 34 -6.65 -9.61 3.35
CA TYR A 34 -6.23 -10.35 2.16
C TYR A 34 -4.86 -11.02 2.37
N SER A 35 -4.53 -12.00 1.52
CA SER A 35 -3.30 -12.79 1.60
C SER A 35 -2.02 -11.96 1.51
N ASP A 36 -2.05 -10.84 0.80
CA ASP A 36 -0.94 -9.86 0.71
C ASP A 36 -0.94 -8.82 1.84
N LEU A 37 -1.61 -9.15 2.95
CA LEU A 37 -1.74 -8.35 4.17
C LEU A 37 -2.46 -7.01 3.98
N LYS A 38 -3.06 -6.74 2.82
CA LYS A 38 -3.93 -5.58 2.66
C LYS A 38 -5.17 -5.75 3.51
N ARG A 39 -5.48 -4.77 4.34
CA ARG A 39 -6.71 -4.72 5.14
C ARG A 39 -7.64 -3.67 4.55
N LEU A 40 -8.84 -4.09 4.15
CA LEU A 40 -9.89 -3.19 3.69
C LEU A 40 -10.97 -3.07 4.76
N ALA A 41 -11.08 -1.91 5.37
CA ALA A 41 -12.11 -1.61 6.37
C ALA A 41 -13.15 -0.65 5.75
N PRO A 42 -14.45 -1.01 5.73
CA PRO A 42 -15.50 -0.22 5.06
C PRO A 42 -15.55 1.24 5.50
N ASP A 43 -15.32 1.49 6.79
CA ASP A 43 -15.42 2.82 7.41
C ASP A 43 -14.04 3.36 7.84
N CYS A 44 -12.96 2.96 7.18
CA CYS A 44 -11.61 3.48 7.45
C CYS A 44 -10.83 3.65 6.15
N THR A 45 -11.11 4.76 5.45
CA THR A 45 -10.40 5.15 4.23
C THR A 45 -8.95 5.55 4.55
N GLU A 46 -7.96 4.87 4.00
CA GLU A 46 -6.56 5.27 4.20
C GLU A 46 -6.28 6.67 3.63
N TYR A 47 -5.24 7.34 4.12
CA TYR A 47 -4.74 8.59 3.56
C TYR A 47 -3.36 8.40 2.94
N PRO A 48 -3.09 8.98 1.77
CA PRO A 48 -1.78 8.84 1.12
C PRO A 48 -0.69 9.50 1.96
N ILE A 49 0.50 8.90 2.00
CA ILE A 49 1.70 9.52 2.59
C ILE A 49 2.72 9.96 1.54
N ILE A 50 2.45 9.62 0.27
CA ILE A 50 3.18 10.07 -0.91
C ILE A 50 2.12 10.45 -1.95
N SER A 51 2.34 11.55 -2.69
CA SER A 51 1.36 12.01 -3.68
C SER A 51 2.03 12.75 -4.84
N ARG A 52 1.31 12.83 -5.96
CA ARG A 52 1.75 13.57 -7.15
C ARG A 52 1.25 15.00 -7.08
N CYS A 53 2.15 15.97 -7.26
CA CYS A 53 1.78 17.37 -7.33
C CYS A 53 0.93 17.65 -8.58
N LYS A 54 -0.27 18.20 -8.42
CA LYS A 54 -1.14 18.53 -9.57
C LYS A 54 -0.69 19.73 -10.41
N ASN A 55 0.30 20.49 -9.93
CA ASN A 55 0.85 21.64 -10.65
C ASN A 55 2.13 21.31 -11.43
N CYS A 56 3.12 20.70 -10.78
CA CYS A 56 4.42 20.39 -11.41
C CYS A 56 4.62 18.89 -11.72
N TYR A 57 3.65 18.05 -11.40
CA TYR A 57 3.65 16.61 -11.61
C TYR A 57 4.76 15.82 -10.90
N GLN A 58 5.60 16.47 -10.07
CA GLN A 58 6.58 15.78 -9.24
C GLN A 58 5.91 14.99 -8.13
N ILE A 59 6.39 13.77 -7.91
CA ILE A 59 5.98 12.90 -6.79
C ILE A 59 6.85 13.24 -5.58
N PHE A 60 6.22 13.34 -4.40
CA PHE A 60 6.93 13.63 -3.17
C PHE A 60 6.21 13.07 -1.94
N TRP A 61 6.98 12.80 -0.89
CA TRP A 61 6.48 12.36 0.41
C TRP A 61 5.82 13.52 1.18
N LEU A 62 4.70 13.24 1.84
CA LEU A 62 4.01 14.15 2.75
C LEU A 62 4.59 13.96 4.16
N MET A 63 5.55 14.80 4.53
CA MET A 63 6.37 14.67 5.73
C MET A 63 6.40 15.98 6.52
N ASP A 64 6.91 15.94 7.75
CA ASP A 64 7.00 17.14 8.59
C ASP A 64 7.82 18.27 7.95
N SER A 65 8.85 17.91 7.16
CA SER A 65 9.71 18.89 6.47
C SER A 65 8.99 19.78 5.46
N ASN A 66 7.82 19.34 4.96
CA ASN A 66 7.02 20.11 4.02
C ASN A 66 5.59 20.34 4.53
N LEU A 67 5.35 20.11 5.82
CA LEU A 67 4.11 20.46 6.49
C LEU A 67 4.08 21.97 6.74
N ILE A 68 3.00 22.61 6.29
CA ILE A 68 2.75 24.03 6.50
C ILE A 68 2.04 24.24 7.84
N THR A 69 0.97 23.49 8.06
CA THR A 69 0.10 23.61 9.24
C THR A 69 -0.87 22.43 9.33
N GLU A 70 -1.49 22.29 10.49
CA GLU A 70 -2.68 21.45 10.72
C GLU A 70 -3.90 22.33 11.07
N SER A 71 -5.11 21.83 10.83
CA SER A 71 -6.38 22.51 11.17
C SER A 71 -7.45 21.49 11.54
N ASP A 72 -8.30 21.82 12.50
CA ASP A 72 -9.52 21.10 12.85
C ASP A 72 -10.72 21.49 11.97
N ASP A 73 -10.62 22.62 11.27
CA ASP A 73 -11.63 23.15 10.36
C ASP A 73 -10.98 23.54 9.01
N ASP A 74 -11.22 22.72 7.98
CA ASP A 74 -10.70 22.92 6.62
C ASP A 74 -11.31 24.17 5.95
N ASP A 75 -12.62 24.38 6.16
CA ASP A 75 -13.36 25.47 5.54
C ASP A 75 -12.88 26.83 6.07
N LEU A 76 -12.67 26.97 7.38
CA LEU A 76 -12.15 28.21 7.97
C LEU A 76 -10.74 28.55 7.48
N TRP A 77 -9.88 27.55 7.25
CA TRP A 77 -8.53 27.77 6.74
C TRP A 77 -8.55 28.20 5.26
N LEU A 78 -9.35 27.51 4.43
CA LEU A 78 -9.52 27.84 3.00
C LEU A 78 -10.12 29.25 2.82
N ILE A 79 -11.12 29.60 3.63
CA ILE A 79 -11.77 30.93 3.63
C ILE A 79 -10.76 32.03 4.02
N LYS A 80 -9.94 31.81 5.05
CA LYS A 80 -8.94 32.79 5.51
C LYS A 80 -7.82 32.99 4.49
N ASN A 81 -7.36 31.93 3.83
CA ASN A 81 -6.22 32.00 2.91
C ASN A 81 -6.61 32.29 1.46
N LYS A 82 -7.92 32.26 1.11
CA LYS A 82 -8.44 32.44 -0.26
C LYS A 82 -7.74 31.59 -1.32
N LYS A 83 -7.18 30.45 -0.92
CA LYS A 83 -6.50 29.49 -1.79
C LYS A 83 -7.35 28.24 -1.89
N LYS A 84 -7.60 27.77 -3.11
CA LYS A 84 -8.13 26.43 -3.33
C LYS A 84 -6.98 25.46 -3.10
N VAL A 85 -7.10 24.59 -2.10
CA VAL A 85 -6.15 23.49 -1.85
C VAL A 85 -6.84 22.19 -2.21
N GLU A 86 -6.15 21.37 -3.00
CA GLU A 86 -6.67 20.11 -3.48
C GLU A 86 -6.21 18.97 -2.58
N ASP A 87 -7.05 17.93 -2.49
CA ASP A 87 -6.71 16.72 -1.74
C ASP A 87 -5.50 16.03 -2.34
N ALA A 88 -4.63 15.55 -1.46
CA ALA A 88 -3.59 14.62 -1.82
C ALA A 88 -4.25 13.29 -2.22
N GLU A 89 -3.83 12.74 -3.34
CA GLU A 89 -4.38 11.53 -3.93
C GLU A 89 -3.38 10.38 -3.81
N PHE A 90 -3.91 9.16 -3.76
CA PHE A 90 -3.09 7.96 -3.91
C PHE A 90 -2.47 7.92 -5.30
N LEU A 91 -1.22 7.47 -5.34
CA LEU A 91 -0.52 7.19 -6.59
C LEU A 91 -1.15 5.96 -7.26
N ASP A 92 -1.15 5.96 -8.60
CA ASP A 92 -1.44 4.75 -9.36
C ASP A 92 -0.21 3.81 -9.45
N VAL A 93 -0.37 2.65 -10.10
CA VAL A 93 0.73 1.68 -10.22
C VAL A 93 1.97 2.25 -10.93
N TYR A 94 1.79 3.08 -11.95
CA TYR A 94 2.88 3.64 -12.75
C TYR A 94 3.57 4.79 -12.02
N ASP A 95 2.80 5.59 -11.30
CA ASP A 95 3.31 6.61 -10.38
C ASP A 95 4.25 6.00 -9.33
N TYR A 96 3.91 4.84 -8.75
CA TYR A 96 4.82 4.16 -7.81
C TYR A 96 6.10 3.65 -8.46
N PHE A 97 6.05 3.18 -9.71
CA PHE A 97 7.26 2.83 -10.46
C PHE A 97 8.12 4.07 -10.76
N GLU A 98 7.51 5.18 -11.15
CA GLU A 98 8.20 6.46 -11.34
C GLU A 98 8.87 6.93 -10.04
N ALA A 99 8.19 6.79 -8.89
CA ALA A 99 8.76 7.13 -7.59
C ALA A 99 10.03 6.30 -7.26
N LEU A 100 10.06 5.02 -7.63
CA LEU A 100 11.24 4.16 -7.51
C LEU A 100 12.36 4.60 -8.46
N GLU A 101 12.04 4.94 -9.71
CA GLU A 101 13.02 5.42 -10.70
C GLU A 101 13.63 6.77 -10.31
N MET A 102 12.82 7.65 -9.73
CA MET A 102 13.24 8.93 -9.13
C MET A 102 14.07 8.76 -7.86
N LYS A 103 14.22 7.53 -7.34
CA LYS A 103 14.94 7.19 -6.10
C LYS A 103 14.40 7.95 -4.89
N LEU A 104 13.07 8.02 -4.78
CA LEU A 104 12.42 8.67 -3.64
C LEU A 104 12.53 7.86 -2.34
N SER A 105 13.00 6.61 -2.39
CA SER A 105 13.27 5.80 -1.19
C SER A 105 14.57 6.24 -0.52
N ASN A 106 14.49 6.76 0.71
CA ASN A 106 15.67 7.18 1.49
C ASN A 106 16.26 6.02 2.31
N ASN A 107 15.47 5.00 2.59
CA ASN A 107 15.82 3.81 3.37
C ASN A 107 15.09 2.58 2.82
N ILE A 108 15.27 1.43 3.48
CA ILE A 108 14.67 0.16 3.04
C ILE A 108 13.17 0.13 3.28
N GLU A 109 12.70 0.79 4.32
CA GLU A 109 11.28 0.89 4.69
C GLU A 109 10.49 1.68 3.65
N ASP A 110 11.03 2.77 3.12
CA ASP A 110 10.46 3.55 2.03
C ASP A 110 10.35 2.69 0.76
N GLU A 111 11.39 1.91 0.43
CA GLU A 111 11.36 1.00 -0.72
C GLU A 111 10.29 -0.09 -0.52
N VAL A 112 10.20 -0.70 0.67
CA VAL A 112 9.15 -1.67 1.00
C VAL A 112 7.76 -1.05 0.87
N TYR A 113 7.55 0.18 1.35
CA TYR A 113 6.27 0.87 1.21
C TYR A 113 5.87 1.04 -0.26
N LEU A 114 6.76 1.59 -1.10
CA LEU A 114 6.46 1.82 -2.51
C LEU A 114 6.14 0.49 -3.23
N ARG A 115 6.93 -0.55 -2.96
CA ARG A 115 6.75 -1.86 -3.59
C ARG A 115 5.52 -2.61 -3.10
N ASN A 116 5.15 -2.46 -1.82
CA ASN A 116 3.90 -3.01 -1.29
C ASN A 116 2.69 -2.33 -1.91
N ASN A 117 2.75 -1.01 -2.15
CA ASN A 117 1.66 -0.34 -2.84
C ASN A 117 1.56 -0.79 -4.31
N ILE A 118 2.67 -1.03 -5.01
CA ILE A 118 2.65 -1.68 -6.34
C ILE A 118 1.98 -3.05 -6.25
N LEU A 119 2.36 -3.87 -5.25
CA LEU A 119 1.76 -5.17 -5.00
C LEU A 119 0.23 -5.06 -4.87
N TRP A 120 -0.23 -4.12 -4.04
CA TRP A 120 -1.64 -3.87 -3.81
C TRP A 120 -2.37 -3.38 -5.04
N CYS A 121 -1.82 -2.44 -5.82
CA CYS A 121 -2.43 -1.93 -7.04
C CYS A 121 -2.71 -3.04 -8.07
N PHE A 122 -1.80 -4.00 -8.23
CA PHE A 122 -2.03 -5.15 -9.10
C PHE A 122 -3.09 -6.09 -8.53
N ASN A 123 -3.02 -6.38 -7.22
CA ASN A 123 -3.98 -7.26 -6.57
C ASN A 123 -5.39 -6.64 -6.48
N ASP A 124 -5.52 -5.32 -6.44
CA ASP A 124 -6.82 -4.61 -6.42
C ASP A 124 -7.61 -4.88 -7.70
N ARG A 125 -6.93 -5.03 -8.85
CA ARG A 125 -7.56 -5.44 -10.12
C ARG A 125 -8.29 -6.78 -10.00
N ILE A 126 -7.81 -7.66 -9.13
CA ILE A 126 -8.42 -8.96 -8.83
C ILE A 126 -9.56 -8.80 -7.82
N ARG A 127 -9.36 -7.95 -6.80
CA ARG A 127 -10.37 -7.68 -5.75
C ARG A 127 -11.63 -7.04 -6.29
N ASP A 128 -11.49 -6.10 -7.22
CA ASP A 128 -12.58 -5.27 -7.74
C ASP A 128 -13.35 -5.94 -8.89
N ALA A 129 -12.94 -7.16 -9.28
CA ALA A 129 -13.57 -7.98 -10.34
C ALA A 129 -13.69 -7.32 -11.73
N GLU A 130 -13.05 -6.17 -11.95
CA GLU A 130 -12.94 -5.52 -13.25
C GLU A 130 -11.76 -6.11 -14.03
N VAL A 131 -12.08 -7.09 -14.88
CA VAL A 131 -11.26 -7.58 -16.02
C VAL A 131 -9.76 -7.77 -15.70
N TYR A 132 -9.38 -9.01 -15.43
CA TYR A 132 -7.98 -9.42 -15.41
C TYR A 132 -7.38 -9.32 -16.84
N SER A 133 -6.73 -8.20 -17.13
CA SER A 133 -6.09 -7.92 -18.42
C SER A 133 -4.72 -7.29 -18.22
N ASP A 134 -3.81 -8.03 -17.58
CA ASP A 134 -2.42 -7.60 -17.49
C ASP A 134 -1.73 -7.74 -18.85
N SER A 135 -1.06 -6.68 -19.28
CA SER A 135 -0.22 -6.70 -20.47
C SER A 135 1.01 -7.58 -20.25
N LYS A 136 1.72 -7.94 -21.33
CA LYS A 136 3.05 -8.60 -21.19
C LYS A 136 4.05 -7.73 -20.42
N ALA A 137 3.95 -6.41 -20.53
CA ALA A 137 4.81 -5.48 -19.81
C ALA A 137 4.48 -5.49 -18.31
N ASP A 138 3.19 -5.49 -17.97
CA ASP A 138 2.67 -5.58 -16.60
C ASP A 138 3.21 -6.82 -15.90
N MET A 139 3.16 -7.98 -16.56
CA MET A 139 3.71 -9.22 -16.01
C MET A 139 5.22 -9.17 -15.73
N ILE A 140 5.99 -8.40 -16.53
CA ILE A 140 7.43 -8.24 -16.33
C ILE A 140 7.69 -7.38 -15.08
N ILE A 141 7.07 -6.20 -15.00
CA ILE A 141 7.27 -5.27 -13.90
C ILE A 141 6.69 -5.81 -12.59
N TRP A 142 5.57 -6.54 -12.65
CA TRP A 142 5.02 -7.30 -11.53
C TRP A 142 6.05 -8.28 -10.97
N ARG A 143 6.60 -9.16 -11.81
CA ARG A 143 7.58 -10.16 -11.39
C ARG A 143 8.85 -9.53 -10.83
N GLN A 144 9.32 -8.43 -11.42
CA GLN A 144 10.46 -7.66 -10.90
C GLN A 144 10.16 -7.10 -9.51
N ASN A 145 8.95 -6.56 -9.29
CA ASN A 145 8.54 -6.06 -7.99
C ASN A 145 8.50 -7.17 -6.94
N LEU A 146 7.90 -8.33 -7.24
CA LEU A 146 7.83 -9.46 -6.31
C LEU A 146 9.22 -9.96 -5.92
N ASN A 147 10.11 -10.15 -6.90
CA ASN A 147 11.46 -10.62 -6.62
C ASN A 147 12.23 -9.63 -5.74
N ARG A 148 12.11 -8.33 -6.01
CA ARG A 148 12.81 -7.33 -5.22
C ARG A 148 12.24 -7.22 -3.80
N LEU A 149 10.93 -7.34 -3.61
CA LEU A 149 10.34 -7.45 -2.27
C LEU A 149 10.91 -8.64 -1.51
N ILE A 150 10.98 -9.83 -2.12
CA ILE A 150 11.58 -11.01 -1.47
C ILE A 150 13.02 -10.75 -1.00
N GLU A 151 13.81 -9.98 -1.76
CA GLU A 151 15.20 -9.65 -1.40
C GLU A 151 15.31 -8.71 -0.20
N ILE A 152 14.36 -7.78 -0.02
CA ILE A 152 14.48 -6.68 0.95
C ILE A 152 13.64 -6.88 2.22
N LEU A 153 12.67 -7.80 2.19
CA LEU A 153 11.84 -8.07 3.36
C LEU A 153 12.66 -8.73 4.48
N ASP A 154 12.41 -8.26 5.70
CA ASP A 154 13.01 -8.75 6.93
C ASP A 154 12.39 -10.08 7.36
N TYR A 155 13.19 -11.13 7.28
CA TYR A 155 12.80 -12.48 7.69
C TYR A 155 12.55 -12.61 9.21
N THR A 156 12.99 -11.67 10.05
CA THR A 156 12.73 -11.75 11.50
C THR A 156 11.33 -11.25 11.87
N ASN A 157 10.71 -10.45 11.00
CA ASN A 157 9.35 -9.94 11.19
C ASN A 157 8.31 -10.95 10.65
N ILE A 158 7.36 -11.35 11.51
CA ILE A 158 6.35 -12.37 11.16
C ILE A 158 5.46 -11.94 9.99
N ASP A 159 4.98 -10.70 9.97
CA ASP A 159 4.15 -10.19 8.89
C ASP A 159 4.92 -10.18 7.56
N GLN A 160 6.18 -9.76 7.58
CA GLN A 160 7.02 -9.78 6.38
C GLN A 160 7.35 -11.19 5.91
N ARG A 161 7.44 -12.20 6.80
CA ARG A 161 7.54 -13.61 6.42
C ARG A 161 6.25 -14.13 5.76
N ILE A 162 5.08 -13.76 6.30
CA ILE A 162 3.78 -14.11 5.69
C ILE A 162 3.69 -13.49 4.30
N LEU A 163 4.05 -12.21 4.17
CA LEU A 163 4.09 -11.53 2.89
C LEU A 163 5.07 -12.23 1.93
N MET A 164 6.27 -12.60 2.38
CA MET A 164 7.24 -13.33 1.56
C MET A 164 6.68 -14.65 1.05
N ALA A 165 5.91 -15.38 1.87
CA ALA A 165 5.22 -16.59 1.42
C ALA A 165 4.20 -16.30 0.32
N GLU A 166 3.40 -15.24 0.46
CA GLU A 166 2.47 -14.77 -0.57
C GLU A 166 3.20 -14.43 -1.88
N LEU A 167 4.33 -13.74 -1.83
CA LEU A 167 5.12 -13.40 -3.01
C LEU A 167 5.60 -14.67 -3.75
N TYR A 168 6.07 -15.68 -3.01
CA TYR A 168 6.42 -16.98 -3.60
C TYR A 168 5.21 -17.68 -4.23
N ARG A 169 4.03 -17.59 -3.61
CA ARG A 169 2.78 -18.13 -4.18
C ARG A 169 2.37 -17.40 -5.46
N ASN A 170 2.44 -16.06 -5.49
CA ASN A 170 2.15 -15.27 -6.68
C ASN A 170 3.13 -15.60 -7.83
N LEU A 171 4.39 -15.89 -7.52
CA LEU A 171 5.38 -16.39 -8.49
C LEU A 171 5.14 -17.84 -8.92
N GLY A 172 4.28 -18.58 -8.21
CA GLY A 172 3.97 -19.99 -8.47
C GLY A 172 4.96 -20.98 -7.84
N ASN A 173 5.79 -20.53 -6.89
CA ASN A 173 6.65 -21.39 -6.08
C ASN A 173 5.89 -21.79 -4.81
N PHE A 174 4.97 -22.75 -4.96
CA PHE A 174 4.08 -23.19 -3.90
C PHE A 174 4.85 -23.92 -2.79
N GLU A 175 5.93 -24.62 -3.13
CA GLU A 175 6.77 -25.34 -2.19
C GLU A 175 7.42 -24.37 -1.19
N LYS A 176 8.00 -23.27 -1.66
CA LYS A 176 8.56 -22.24 -0.78
C LYS A 176 7.49 -21.51 0.03
N CYS A 177 6.34 -21.22 -0.57
CA CYS A 177 5.21 -20.62 0.15
C CYS A 177 4.83 -21.49 1.36
N ILE A 178 4.61 -22.79 1.15
CA ILE A 178 4.23 -23.72 2.22
C ILE A 178 5.31 -23.79 3.29
N ALA A 179 6.58 -23.95 2.90
CA ALA A 179 7.70 -24.02 3.85
C ALA A 179 7.79 -22.78 4.76
N LEU A 180 7.58 -21.58 4.21
CA LEU A 180 7.57 -20.34 4.98
C LEU A 180 6.38 -20.27 5.94
N ILE A 181 5.18 -20.60 5.47
CA ILE A 181 3.97 -20.58 6.29
C ILE A 181 4.04 -21.60 7.43
N GLU A 182 4.55 -22.80 7.16
CA GLU A 182 4.70 -23.84 8.18
C GLU A 182 5.70 -23.44 9.27
N SER A 183 6.74 -22.68 8.92
CA SER A 183 7.77 -22.20 9.84
C SER A 183 7.31 -21.13 10.83
N ILE A 184 6.10 -20.58 10.68
CA ILE A 184 5.52 -19.62 11.65
C ILE A 184 4.98 -20.39 12.85
N GLU A 185 5.16 -19.92 14.08
CA GLU A 185 4.73 -20.68 15.26
C GLU A 185 3.19 -20.91 15.31
N PRO A 186 2.70 -22.08 15.79
CA PRO A 186 1.37 -22.57 15.42
C PRO A 186 0.18 -21.94 16.14
N GLU A 187 0.35 -21.44 17.38
CA GLU A 187 -0.78 -21.25 18.30
C GLU A 187 -1.78 -20.18 17.84
N ASP A 188 -1.32 -19.08 17.21
CA ASP A 188 -2.19 -17.98 16.78
C ASP A 188 -2.50 -17.97 15.26
N TYR A 189 -1.79 -18.79 14.47
CA TYR A 189 -1.82 -18.70 12.99
C TYR A 189 -2.36 -19.95 12.28
N ALA A 190 -2.89 -20.94 13.01
CA ALA A 190 -3.39 -22.19 12.41
C ALA A 190 -4.42 -21.94 11.28
N TRP A 191 -5.35 -20.99 11.49
CA TRP A 191 -6.36 -20.60 10.52
C TRP A 191 -5.76 -20.03 9.22
N LEU A 192 -4.65 -19.30 9.33
CA LEU A 192 -3.93 -18.72 8.20
C LEU A 192 -3.20 -19.80 7.42
N LYS A 193 -2.51 -20.71 8.13
CA LYS A 193 -1.79 -21.83 7.53
C LYS A 193 -2.72 -22.70 6.68
N GLU A 194 -3.89 -23.06 7.20
CA GLU A 194 -4.87 -23.87 6.50
C GLU A 194 -5.29 -23.23 5.16
N LYS A 195 -5.56 -21.91 5.17
CA LYS A 195 -5.93 -21.19 3.95
C LYS A 195 -4.82 -21.19 2.90
N TYR A 196 -3.59 -20.91 3.30
CA TYR A 196 -2.45 -20.94 2.38
C TYR A 196 -2.22 -22.32 1.77
N ILE A 197 -2.28 -23.39 2.58
CA ILE A 197 -2.12 -24.76 2.11
C ILE A 197 -3.21 -25.12 1.10
N ASN A 198 -4.47 -24.77 1.40
CA ASN A 198 -5.59 -24.99 0.49
C ASN A 198 -5.40 -24.27 -0.85
N GLU A 199 -5.03 -22.99 -0.83
CA GLU A 199 -4.82 -22.20 -2.06
C GLU A 199 -3.60 -22.67 -2.87
N CYS A 200 -2.53 -23.11 -2.21
CA CYS A 200 -1.38 -23.73 -2.87
C CYS A 200 -1.77 -25.05 -3.55
N SER A 201 -2.60 -25.88 -2.93
CA SER A 201 -3.08 -27.15 -3.52
C SER A 201 -3.87 -26.93 -4.82
N LYS A 202 -4.59 -25.81 -4.92
CA LYS A 202 -5.34 -25.39 -6.11
C LYS A 202 -4.47 -24.71 -7.16
N LYS A 203 -3.16 -24.54 -6.88
CA LYS A 203 -2.23 -23.73 -7.67
C LYS A 203 -2.72 -22.29 -7.90
N ASN A 204 -3.50 -21.76 -6.95
CA ASN A 204 -3.98 -20.39 -7.05
C ASN A 204 -2.78 -19.44 -6.85
N LYS A 205 -2.55 -18.54 -7.81
CA LYS A 205 -1.53 -17.48 -7.73
C LYS A 205 -2.10 -16.11 -7.40
N MET A 206 -3.43 -15.98 -7.44
CA MET A 206 -4.16 -14.73 -7.27
C MET A 206 -4.38 -14.44 -5.80
N VAL A 207 -4.38 -13.17 -5.40
CA VAL A 207 -4.74 -12.74 -4.04
C VAL A 207 -6.07 -13.35 -3.60
N PHE A 208 -6.19 -13.70 -2.32
CA PHE A 208 -7.42 -14.29 -1.75
C PHE A 208 -7.77 -13.71 -0.38
N LEU A 209 -9.01 -13.92 0.05
CA LEU A 209 -9.53 -13.42 1.31
C LEU A 209 -9.17 -14.33 2.50
N LEU A 210 -8.52 -13.75 3.51
CA LEU A 210 -8.13 -14.40 4.76
C LEU A 210 -9.25 -14.37 5.82
N TYR A 211 -10.03 -13.30 5.93
CA TYR A 211 -11.31 -13.27 6.64
C TYR A 211 -12.05 -11.96 6.34
#